data_AF-A0A5K0ZK55-F1
#
_entry.id   AF-A0A5K0ZK55-F1
#
_cell.length_a   1.000
_cell.length_b   1.000
_cell.length_c   1.000
_cell.angle_alpha   90.00
_cell.angle_beta   90.00
_cell.angle_gamma   90.00
#
_symmetry.space_group_name_H-M   'P 1'
#
loop_
_entity.id
_entity.type
_entity.pdbx_description
1 polymer ?
#
loop_
_entity_poly.entity_id
_entity_poly.type
_entity_poly.pdbx_seq_one_letter_code
_entity_poly.pdbx_strand_id
1 'polypeptide(L)' 'SSGIQHVKIYQYKELKNATGDFSPLNKIGEGGFGSVYK' A
#
# COMPACT_ATOMS: atom_id res chain seq x y z
N SER A 1 19.78 14.63 17.21
CA SER A 1 19.33 14.07 15.92
C SER A 1 17.97 13.40 16.11
N SER A 2 16.91 14.19 16.15
CA SER A 2 15.58 13.73 16.62
C SER A 2 14.55 13.80 15.48
N GLY A 3 14.91 13.31 14.29
CA GLY A 3 14.10 13.43 13.08
C GLY A 3 13.25 12.20 12.72
N ILE A 4 13.37 11.09 13.46
CA ILE A 4 12.66 9.84 13.17
C ILE A 4 11.82 9.47 14.39
N GLN A 5 10.66 10.09 14.55
CA GLN A 5 9.71 9.71 15.61
C GLN A 5 8.36 9.24 15.04
N HIS A 6 8.15 9.19 13.72
CA HIS A 6 6.82 8.90 13.15
C HIS A 6 6.87 8.09 11.84
N VAL A 7 7.58 6.96 11.82
CA VAL A 7 7.49 5.99 10.72
C VAL A 7 6.47 4.92 11.10
N LYS A 8 5.35 4.88 10.39
CA LYS A 8 4.36 3.80 10.55
C LYS A 8 4.73 2.63 9.66
N ILE A 9 5.11 1.52 10.29
CA ILE A 9 5.34 0.23 9.61
C ILE A 9 3.98 -0.45 9.43
N TYR A 10 3.67 -0.85 8.21
CA TYR A 10 2.48 -1.65 7.90
C TYR A 10 2.87 -3.09 7.65
N GLN A 11 2.14 -4.01 8.27
CA GLN A 11 2.27 -5.44 8.01
C GLN A 11 1.61 -5.81 6.68
N TYR A 12 2.10 -6.86 6.03
CA TYR A 12 1.52 -7.37 4.79
C TYR A 12 0.01 -7.61 4.90
N LYS A 13 -0.47 -8.14 6.03
CA LYS A 13 -1.88 -8.39 6.29
C LYS A 13 -2.73 -7.11 6.26
N GLU A 14 -2.18 -5.99 6.73
CA GLU A 14 -2.88 -4.70 6.69
C GLU A 14 -3.04 -4.20 5.25
N LEU A 15 -1.96 -4.29 4.45
CA LEU A 15 -1.98 -3.93 3.03
C LEU A 15 -2.93 -4.84 2.23
N LYS A 16 -2.85 -6.14 2.49
CA LYS A 16 -3.72 -7.15 1.89
C LYS A 16 -5.19 -6.84 2.16
N ASN A 17 -5.55 -6.52 3.40
CA ASN A 17 -6.92 -6.20 3.76
C ASN A 17 -7.39 -4.88 3.13
N ALA A 18 -6.55 -3.85 3.14
CA ALA A 18 -6.89 -2.54 2.57
C ALA A 18 -7.18 -2.64 1.06
N THR A 19 -6.37 -3.40 0.33
CA THR A 19 -6.48 -3.56 -1.13
C THR A 19 -7.47 -4.65 -1.56
N GLY A 20 -8.11 -5.35 -0.62
CA GLY A 20 -8.98 -6.49 -0.91
C GLY A 20 -8.22 -7.64 -1.59
N ASP A 21 -7.10 -8.05 -1.01
CA ASP A 21 -6.15 -9.02 -1.56
C ASP A 21 -5.60 -8.62 -2.94
N PHE A 22 -5.23 -7.35 -3.09
CA PHE A 22 -4.75 -6.80 -4.37
C PHE A 22 -5.69 -7.08 -5.55
N SER A 23 -7.00 -7.10 -5.27
CA SER A 23 -8.03 -7.42 -6.25
C SER A 23 -7.94 -6.48 -7.46
N PRO A 24 -8.00 -7.00 -8.70
CA PRO A 24 -8.08 -6.18 -9.91
C PRO A 24 -9.24 -5.19 -9.89
N LEU A 25 -10.33 -5.49 -9.16
CA LEU A 25 -11.48 -4.59 -9.02
C LEU A 25 -11.14 -3.32 -8.23
N ASN A 26 -10.12 -3.38 -7.37
CA ASN A 26 -9.63 -2.24 -6.60
C ASN A 26 -8.45 -1.55 -7.28
N LYS A 27 -7.98 -2.03 -8.44
CA LYS A 27 -6.86 -1.44 -9.16
C LYS A 27 -7.32 -0.14 -9.84
N ILE A 28 -6.67 0.95 -9.49
CA ILE A 28 -6.95 2.29 -10.03
C ILE A 28 -6.13 2.53 -11.30
N GLY A 29 -4.91 1.99 -11.37
CA GLY A 29 -4.06 2.13 -12.55
C GLY A 29 -2.73 1.40 -12.43
N GLU A 30 -1.96 1.42 -13.52
CA GLU A 30 -0.59 0.90 -13.62
C GLU A 30 0.25 1.82 -14.50
N GLY A 31 1.52 2.01 -14.14
CA GLY A 31 2.51 2.72 -14.95
C GLY A 31 3.92 2.24 -14.65
N GLY A 32 4.94 2.97 -15.13
CA GLY A 32 6.35 2.59 -14.99
C GLY A 32 6.89 2.44 -13.56
N PHE A 33 6.09 2.77 -12.55
CA PHE A 33 6.41 2.65 -11.13
C PHE A 33 5.59 1.57 -10.40
N GLY A 34 4.76 0.81 -11.13
CA GLY A 34 3.94 -0.27 -10.57
C GLY A 34 2.43 -0.02 -10.60
N SER A 35 1.69 -0.87 -9.88
CA SER A 35 0.23 -0.84 -9.79
C SER A 35 -0.25 -0.06 -8.56
N VAL A 36 -1.36 0.68 -8.72
CA VAL A 36 -2.02 1.43 -7.65
C VAL A 36 -3.40 0.82 -7.37
N TYR A 37 -3.70 0.62 -6.08
CA TYR A 37 -4.96 0.08 -5.60
C TYR A 37 -5.64 1.08 -4.66
N LYS A 38 -6.97 1.00 -4.55
CA LYS A 38 -7.78 1.74 -3.58
C LYS A 38 -7.46 1.36 -2.14
#